data_AF-A0A7C3JZI2-F1
#
_entry.id   AF-A0A7C3JZI2-F1
#
_cell.length_a   1.000
_cell.length_b   1.000
_cell.length_c   1.000
_cell.angle_alpha   90.00
_cell.angle_beta   90.00
_cell.angle_gamma   90.00
#
_symmetry.space_group_name_H-M   'P 1'
#
loop_
_entity.id
_entity.type
_entity.pdbx_description
1 polymer ?
#
loop_
_entity_poly.entity_id
_entity_poly.type
_entity_poly.pdbx_seq_one_letter_code
_entity_poly.pdbx_strand_id
1 'polypeptide(L)'
;MKPGGFSIRISAAVDAANRASYNGERGATFSPVIVAVRHCPGGPPAPEHDWAAPRLSASARDGTIDGGFSRAAVTNARPPPMPRLGRNSRSRSVGEPKGRLCPGGLPGRGGRRLVSQHLQKKRRLAAARAKRRRARFLAPTALAAIGIVAVLILAGNFFRGGEQVTTSDVSQRNGRTLGSPAAPVVISAWEDFQCPVCKAANTQVLDRLIAEYVDTGKVQLQYRYFAFLGPESQWAAEAAEAAAEQGRFWEYHDALYNAQAGENRGAFSRERLKAIAEGLGLDMARFEAAFDSGKYRQVVEEEHQEGLDLGVVGTPTYFVNGTPVQDWRDYSAFKRLIDHALGDHLAAH
;
A
#
# COMPACT_ATOMS: atom_id res chain seq x y z
N MET A 1 -32.30 -51.77 42.10
CA MET A 1 -33.29 -50.70 42.35
C MET A 1 -32.92 -49.49 41.50
N LYS A 2 -33.78 -49.12 40.54
CA LYS A 2 -33.83 -47.77 39.90
C LYS A 2 -34.58 -46.80 40.84
N PRO A 3 -34.47 -45.47 40.67
CA PRO A 3 -35.33 -44.70 39.72
C PRO A 3 -34.49 -43.73 38.85
N GLY A 4 -34.80 -43.42 37.57
CA GLY A 4 -35.89 -42.57 37.06
C GLY A 4 -35.42 -41.10 37.04
N GLY A 5 -35.26 -40.33 35.95
CA GLY A 5 -35.86 -40.32 34.63
C GLY A 5 -36.69 -39.03 34.48
N PHE A 6 -36.27 -38.06 33.65
CA PHE A 6 -37.17 -37.08 33.03
C PHE A 6 -36.59 -36.49 31.74
N SER A 7 -37.17 -36.91 30.62
CA SER A 7 -37.03 -36.30 29.30
C SER A 7 -38.16 -35.28 29.11
N ILE A 8 -37.90 -34.17 28.43
CA ILE A 8 -38.95 -33.39 27.77
C ILE A 8 -38.80 -33.59 26.26
N ARG A 9 -39.71 -34.40 25.71
CA ARG A 9 -40.05 -34.44 24.29
C ARG A 9 -41.12 -33.37 24.05
N ILE A 10 -40.98 -32.60 22.98
CA ILE A 10 -42.13 -31.96 22.33
C ILE A 10 -42.32 -32.72 21.02
N SER A 11 -43.49 -33.37 20.89
CA SER A 11 -43.96 -34.00 19.66
C SER A 11 -45.47 -33.89 19.59
N ALA A 12 -45.94 -33.94 18.34
CA ALA A 12 -47.32 -34.05 17.85
C ALA A 12 -48.03 -32.68 17.74
N ALA A 13 -48.73 -32.35 16.65
CA ALA A 13 -49.23 -33.11 15.50
C ALA A 13 -49.49 -32.08 14.36
N VAL A 14 -49.70 -32.40 13.08
CA VAL A 14 -50.75 -33.26 12.53
C VAL A 14 -50.39 -33.63 11.08
N ASP A 15 -50.56 -34.92 10.80
CA ASP A 15 -50.54 -35.57 9.49
C ASP A 15 -51.56 -35.00 8.48
N ALA A 16 -51.24 -35.08 7.20
CA ALA A 16 -51.84 -36.06 6.27
C ALA A 16 -51.90 -35.54 4.82
N ALA A 17 -51.79 -36.50 3.90
CA ALA A 17 -52.08 -36.42 2.47
C ALA A 17 -51.02 -35.80 1.55
N ASN A 18 -49.97 -36.55 1.22
CA ASN A 18 -50.03 -37.35 0.00
C ASN A 18 -48.80 -38.25 -0.13
N ARG A 19 -49.03 -39.53 0.19
CA ARG A 19 -48.22 -40.65 -0.27
C ARG A 19 -49.04 -41.33 -1.36
N ALA A 20 -48.66 -41.14 -2.62
CA ALA A 20 -49.14 -41.98 -3.71
C ALA A 20 -48.10 -41.99 -4.83
N SER A 21 -47.54 -43.19 -5.05
CA SER A 21 -47.06 -43.70 -6.35
C SER A 21 -45.83 -42.98 -6.96
N TYR A 22 -44.75 -43.63 -7.37
CA TYR A 22 -44.57 -44.99 -7.85
C TYR A 22 -43.07 -45.26 -7.92
N ASN A 23 -42.62 -46.44 -7.49
CA ASN A 23 -41.27 -46.94 -7.71
C ASN A 23 -41.36 -47.92 -8.88
N GLY A 24 -40.46 -47.85 -9.87
CA GLY A 24 -40.26 -48.97 -10.80
C GLY A 24 -39.92 -48.65 -12.25
N GLU A 25 -38.63 -48.82 -12.55
CA GLU A 25 -38.11 -49.61 -13.69
C GLU A 25 -37.93 -49.03 -15.12
N ARG A 26 -36.68 -49.23 -15.58
CA ARG A 26 -36.23 -49.68 -16.92
C ARG A 26 -36.31 -48.69 -18.11
N GLY A 27 -35.10 -48.30 -18.53
CA GLY A 27 -34.63 -48.41 -19.91
C GLY A 27 -35.22 -47.47 -20.94
N ALA A 28 -34.49 -46.42 -21.30
CA ALA A 28 -34.60 -45.80 -22.62
C ALA A 28 -33.30 -45.08 -23.00
N THR A 29 -32.81 -45.46 -24.18
CA THR A 29 -31.70 -44.90 -24.94
C THR A 29 -31.84 -43.39 -25.17
N PHE A 30 -30.79 -42.62 -24.88
CA PHE A 30 -30.70 -41.22 -25.29
C PHE A 30 -30.23 -41.14 -26.75
N SER A 31 -31.12 -40.68 -27.62
CA SER A 31 -30.81 -40.23 -28.98
C SER A 31 -30.56 -38.70 -28.94
N PRO A 32 -29.57 -38.16 -29.68
CA PRO A 32 -29.27 -36.74 -29.64
C PRO A 32 -30.34 -35.92 -30.39
N VAL A 33 -30.78 -34.83 -29.77
CA VAL A 33 -31.65 -33.83 -30.40
C VAL A 33 -30.82 -33.01 -31.39
N ILE A 34 -31.09 -33.20 -32.67
CA ILE A 34 -30.62 -32.35 -33.76
C ILE A 34 -31.42 -31.04 -33.72
N VAL A 35 -30.73 -29.92 -33.48
CA VAL A 35 -31.30 -28.58 -33.65
C VAL A 35 -31.26 -28.22 -35.14
N ALA A 36 -32.41 -28.28 -35.79
CA ALA A 36 -32.56 -27.85 -37.19
C ALA A 36 -32.65 -26.32 -37.27
N VAL A 37 -31.60 -25.67 -37.79
CA VAL A 37 -31.62 -24.24 -38.13
C VAL A 37 -32.20 -24.08 -39.54
N ARG A 38 -33.40 -23.50 -39.62
CA ARG A 38 -34.04 -23.10 -40.89
C ARG A 38 -33.29 -21.92 -41.51
N HIS A 39 -32.81 -22.11 -42.74
CA HIS A 39 -32.30 -21.05 -43.61
C HIS A 39 -33.46 -20.33 -44.33
N CYS A 40 -33.42 -18.99 -44.36
CA CYS A 40 -34.21 -18.16 -45.28
C CYS A 40 -33.33 -17.75 -46.47
N PRO A 41 -33.79 -17.87 -47.73
CA PRO A 41 -33.04 -17.41 -48.89
C PRO A 41 -33.42 -15.96 -49.26
N GLY A 42 -32.42 -15.13 -49.57
CA GLY A 42 -32.63 -13.86 -50.29
C GLY A 42 -32.05 -12.63 -49.59
N GLY A 43 -30.74 -12.40 -49.74
CA GLY A 43 -30.08 -11.13 -49.47
C GLY A 43 -28.91 -10.93 -50.45
N PRO A 44 -28.70 -9.72 -51.00
CA PRO A 44 -27.68 -9.47 -52.02
C PRO A 44 -26.24 -9.50 -51.44
N PRO A 45 -25.22 -9.80 -52.28
CA PRO A 45 -23.85 -10.00 -51.81
C PRO A 45 -23.17 -8.69 -51.39
N ALA A 46 -22.43 -8.75 -50.28
CA ALA A 46 -21.51 -7.70 -49.84
C ALA A 46 -20.15 -7.81 -50.55
N PRO A 47 -19.40 -6.70 -50.71
CA PRO A 47 -18.21 -6.66 -51.57
C PRO A 47 -16.95 -7.23 -50.90
N GLU A 48 -16.13 -7.88 -51.73
CA GLU A 48 -14.81 -8.42 -51.40
C GLU A 48 -13.82 -7.28 -51.06
N HIS A 49 -13.11 -7.43 -49.94
CA HIS A 49 -11.90 -6.67 -49.65
C HIS A 49 -10.73 -7.65 -49.41
N ASP A 50 -9.93 -7.80 -50.47
CA ASP A 50 -8.57 -8.33 -50.48
C ASP A 50 -7.68 -7.49 -49.58
N TRP A 51 -7.10 -8.07 -48.51
CA TRP A 51 -5.79 -7.63 -47.98
C TRP A 51 -4.92 -8.87 -47.72
N ALA A 52 -3.92 -9.02 -48.59
CA ALA A 52 -2.91 -10.06 -48.58
C ALA A 52 -1.98 -9.95 -47.36
N ALA A 53 -1.66 -11.11 -46.77
CA ALA A 53 -0.57 -11.28 -45.81
C ALA A 53 0.79 -11.30 -46.53
N PRO A 54 1.86 -10.68 -45.99
CA PRO A 54 3.19 -10.85 -46.54
C PRO A 54 3.84 -12.14 -46.02
N ARG A 55 4.27 -12.97 -46.97
CA ARG A 55 5.09 -14.17 -46.75
C ARG A 55 6.52 -13.80 -46.37
N LEU A 56 7.07 -14.66 -45.51
CA LEU A 56 8.48 -14.86 -45.23
C LEU A 56 9.31 -14.97 -46.53
N SER A 57 10.47 -14.30 -46.54
CA SER A 57 11.60 -14.77 -47.36
C SER A 57 12.88 -14.67 -46.54
N ALA A 58 13.46 -15.84 -46.31
CA ALA A 58 14.83 -16.00 -45.85
C ALA A 58 15.77 -15.81 -47.04
N SER A 59 16.85 -15.06 -46.84
CA SER A 59 18.02 -15.07 -47.73
C SER A 59 19.27 -14.88 -46.88
N ALA A 60 20.03 -15.96 -46.77
CA ALA A 60 21.37 -15.97 -46.22
C ALA A 60 22.35 -15.38 -47.25
N ARG A 61 23.28 -14.51 -46.82
CA ARG A 61 24.60 -14.33 -47.43
C ARG A 61 25.64 -13.91 -46.39
N ASP A 62 26.80 -14.57 -46.53
CA ASP A 62 28.09 -14.31 -45.89
C ASP A 62 28.60 -12.87 -46.02
N GLY A 63 29.47 -12.48 -45.08
CA GLY A 63 30.33 -11.31 -45.23
C GLY A 63 31.02 -10.86 -43.93
N THR A 64 32.12 -11.51 -43.57
CA THR A 64 33.20 -10.95 -42.74
C THR A 64 33.83 -9.76 -43.46
N ILE A 65 33.98 -8.57 -42.84
CA ILE A 65 35.18 -7.68 -42.89
C ILE A 65 35.18 -6.71 -41.68
N ASP A 66 36.39 -6.50 -41.18
CA ASP A 66 36.94 -5.56 -40.19
C ASP A 66 36.40 -4.12 -40.09
N GLY A 67 36.51 -3.59 -38.87
CA GLY A 67 37.26 -2.35 -38.57
C GLY A 67 36.65 -1.00 -38.98
N GLY A 68 36.34 -0.15 -38.00
CA GLY A 68 36.11 1.27 -38.29
C GLY A 68 35.52 2.09 -37.14
N PHE A 69 36.40 2.68 -36.33
CA PHE A 69 36.09 3.81 -35.46
C PHE A 69 35.29 4.89 -36.21
N SER A 70 34.21 5.40 -35.60
CA SER A 70 33.78 6.78 -35.83
C SER A 70 33.09 7.37 -34.60
N ARG A 71 33.81 8.34 -34.03
CA ARG A 71 33.35 9.28 -33.00
C ARG A 71 32.16 10.08 -33.56
N ALA A 72 31.02 10.02 -32.89
CA ALA A 72 29.97 11.01 -33.08
C ALA A 72 30.19 12.18 -32.12
N ALA A 73 30.22 13.38 -32.69
CA ALA A 73 30.62 14.64 -32.09
C ALA A 73 29.63 15.12 -31.01
N VAL A 74 30.18 15.49 -29.85
CA VAL A 74 29.53 16.31 -28.83
C VAL A 74 29.49 17.74 -29.36
N THR A 75 28.32 18.24 -29.73
CA THR A 75 28.12 19.65 -30.06
C THR A 75 27.90 20.44 -28.77
N ASN A 76 28.91 21.20 -28.38
CA ASN A 76 28.88 22.15 -27.28
C ASN A 76 28.00 23.36 -27.64
N ALA A 77 26.76 23.39 -27.16
CA ALA A 77 25.93 24.59 -27.19
C ALA A 77 26.26 25.49 -25.98
N ARG A 78 26.75 26.70 -26.26
CA ARG A 78 27.06 27.74 -25.25
C ARG A 78 25.76 28.34 -24.69
N PRO A 79 25.65 28.59 -23.37
CA PRO A 79 24.53 29.35 -22.81
C PRO A 79 24.68 30.88 -23.04
N PRO A 80 23.57 31.62 -23.14
CA PRO A 80 23.56 33.07 -23.38
C PRO A 80 23.98 33.89 -22.14
N PRO A 81 24.49 35.13 -22.32
CA PRO A 81 24.98 35.97 -21.23
C PRO A 81 23.86 36.67 -20.44
N MET A 82 24.02 36.73 -19.11
CA MET A 82 23.16 37.44 -18.17
C MET A 82 23.38 38.97 -18.20
N PRO A 83 22.34 39.80 -17.93
CA PRO A 83 22.45 41.25 -17.94
C PRO A 83 23.09 41.82 -16.67
N ARG A 84 23.90 42.87 -16.84
CA ARG A 84 24.64 43.60 -15.81
C ARG A 84 23.72 44.47 -14.95
N LEU A 85 23.81 44.31 -13.62
CA LEU A 85 23.19 45.22 -12.65
C LEU A 85 23.92 46.57 -12.63
N GLY A 86 23.21 47.63 -13.03
CA GLY A 86 23.67 49.01 -12.99
C GLY A 86 23.80 49.54 -11.55
N ARG A 87 25.01 49.94 -11.19
CA ARG A 87 25.36 50.57 -9.91
C ARG A 87 25.02 52.07 -10.01
N ASN A 88 23.98 52.52 -9.32
CA ASN A 88 23.53 53.92 -9.31
C ASN A 88 24.15 54.65 -8.11
N SER A 89 25.24 55.38 -8.31
CA SER A 89 25.85 56.27 -7.32
C SER A 89 25.43 57.71 -7.58
N ARG A 90 24.40 58.20 -6.88
CA ARG A 90 24.08 59.63 -6.83
C ARG A 90 24.80 60.27 -5.64
N SER A 91 25.87 61.00 -5.95
CA SER A 91 26.48 62.01 -5.08
C SER A 91 25.51 63.19 -4.92
N ARG A 92 25.05 63.44 -3.69
CA ARG A 92 24.37 64.69 -3.31
C ARG A 92 25.32 65.52 -2.46
N SER A 93 25.84 66.58 -3.07
CA SER A 93 26.52 67.68 -2.40
C SER A 93 25.53 68.44 -1.52
N VAL A 94 25.79 68.49 -0.20
CA VAL A 94 25.05 69.34 0.74
C VAL A 94 25.96 70.51 1.09
N GLY A 95 25.52 71.72 0.72
CA GLY A 95 26.15 72.97 1.06
C GLY A 95 25.92 73.35 2.52
N GLU A 96 26.98 73.84 3.12
CA GLU A 96 27.09 74.43 4.45
C GLU A 96 26.46 75.84 4.49
N PRO A 97 25.89 76.28 5.63
CA PRO A 97 26.17 77.65 6.03
C PRO A 97 26.49 77.79 7.53
N LYS A 98 27.74 78.20 7.76
CA LYS A 98 28.27 79.20 8.73
C LYS A 98 27.39 79.57 9.93
N GLY A 99 27.89 79.18 11.11
CA GLY A 99 27.42 79.64 12.41
C GLY A 99 27.86 81.07 12.77
N ARG A 100 27.18 81.60 13.79
CA ARG A 100 27.54 82.84 14.50
C ARG A 100 27.37 82.58 16.01
N LEU A 101 28.45 82.72 16.77
CA LEU A 101 28.48 82.60 18.24
C LEU A 101 28.09 83.92 18.92
N CYS A 102 27.51 83.84 20.11
CA CYS A 102 27.55 84.88 21.15
C CYS A 102 27.94 84.25 22.52
N PRO A 103 28.78 84.89 23.35
CA PRO A 103 29.22 84.35 24.64
C PRO A 103 28.50 84.98 25.84
N GLY A 104 28.47 84.27 26.98
CA GLY A 104 28.40 84.88 28.32
C GLY A 104 27.47 84.21 29.33
N GLY A 105 28.02 83.82 30.49
CA GLY A 105 27.25 83.64 31.73
C GLY A 105 27.65 82.43 32.60
N LEU A 106 28.50 82.64 33.62
CA LEU A 106 28.76 81.68 34.71
C LEU A 106 27.68 81.81 35.80
N PRO A 107 27.05 80.71 36.28
CA PRO A 107 26.10 80.80 37.40
C PRO A 107 26.71 80.49 38.78
N GLY A 108 26.27 81.29 39.76
CA GLY A 108 26.72 81.33 41.15
C GLY A 108 26.19 80.24 42.10
N ARG A 109 26.72 80.27 43.32
CA ARG A 109 26.75 79.24 44.40
C ARG A 109 25.39 78.80 45.02
N GLY A 110 24.23 79.15 44.47
CA GLY A 110 22.91 78.82 45.06
C GLY A 110 22.36 77.41 44.76
N GLY A 111 22.85 76.72 43.73
CA GLY A 111 22.22 75.50 43.20
C GLY A 111 22.55 74.17 43.91
N ARG A 112 23.45 74.15 44.89
CA ARG A 112 23.98 72.86 45.43
C ARG A 112 23.08 72.18 46.46
N ARG A 113 22.12 72.88 47.07
CA ARG A 113 21.26 72.29 48.13
C ARG A 113 20.03 71.55 47.59
N LEU A 114 19.42 72.03 46.50
CA LEU A 114 18.23 71.41 45.89
C LEU A 114 18.53 70.13 45.09
N VAL A 115 19.75 69.98 44.56
CA VAL A 115 20.16 68.81 43.76
C VAL A 115 20.30 67.54 44.64
N SER A 116 20.59 67.68 45.93
CA SER A 116 20.82 66.54 46.83
C SER A 116 19.56 65.74 47.16
N GLN A 117 18.41 66.41 47.33
CA GLN A 117 17.14 65.77 47.72
C GLN A 117 16.49 65.01 46.56
N HIS A 118 16.67 65.49 45.33
CA HIS A 118 16.09 64.86 44.13
C HIS A 118 16.82 63.56 43.74
N LEU A 119 18.13 63.47 44.03
CA LEU A 119 18.94 62.26 43.79
C LEU A 119 18.59 61.12 44.76
N GLN A 120 18.23 61.42 46.02
CA GLN A 120 17.83 60.40 47.00
C GLN A 120 16.48 59.75 46.65
N LYS A 121 15.51 60.51 46.11
CA LYS A 121 14.18 59.98 45.69
C LYS A 121 14.28 59.04 44.48
N LYS A 122 15.18 59.34 43.52
CA LYS A 122 15.44 58.47 42.35
C LYS A 122 16.10 57.14 42.74
N ARG A 123 17.01 57.13 43.73
CA ARG A 123 17.68 55.91 44.21
C ARG A 123 16.72 54.91 44.87
N ARG A 124 15.74 55.38 45.65
CA ARG A 124 14.73 54.51 46.28
C ARG A 124 13.81 53.84 45.25
N LEU A 125 13.41 54.56 44.20
CA LEU A 125 12.60 54.00 43.10
C LEU A 125 13.40 53.02 42.21
N ALA A 126 14.70 53.23 42.05
CA ALA A 126 15.58 52.30 41.33
C ALA A 126 15.78 50.98 42.09
N ALA A 127 15.94 51.02 43.42
CA ALA A 127 16.08 49.83 44.26
C ALA A 127 14.80 48.96 44.28
N ALA A 128 13.61 49.57 44.24
CA ALA A 128 12.33 48.84 44.19
C ALA A 128 12.08 48.15 42.82
N ARG A 129 12.63 48.69 41.71
CA ARG A 129 12.51 48.10 40.37
C ARG A 129 13.47 46.92 40.14
N ALA A 130 14.60 46.88 40.84
CA ALA A 130 15.57 45.77 40.74
C ALA A 130 15.01 44.45 41.29
N LYS A 131 14.18 44.50 42.35
CA LYS A 131 13.58 43.29 42.97
C LYS A 131 12.47 42.67 42.11
N ARG A 132 11.75 43.46 41.29
CA ARG A 132 10.67 42.98 40.38
C ARG A 132 11.16 42.47 39.02
N ARG A 133 12.43 42.66 38.65
CA ARG A 133 13.01 42.09 37.41
C ARG A 133 13.51 40.65 37.57
N ARG A 134 13.96 40.25 38.77
CA ARG A 134 14.39 38.85 39.02
C ARG A 134 13.24 37.86 39.16
N ALA A 135 12.04 38.31 39.55
CA ALA A 135 10.85 37.46 39.69
C ALA A 135 10.05 37.25 38.38
N ARG A 136 10.42 37.91 37.27
CA ARG A 136 9.68 37.82 35.99
C ARG A 136 10.29 36.85 34.96
N PHE A 137 11.47 36.29 35.23
CA PHE A 137 12.15 35.35 34.33
C PHE A 137 12.23 33.92 34.87
N LEU A 138 11.73 33.64 36.09
CA LEU A 138 11.68 32.29 36.67
C LEU A 138 10.31 31.60 36.53
N ALA A 139 9.26 32.33 36.16
CA ALA A 139 7.92 31.77 35.97
C ALA A 139 7.66 31.13 34.58
N PRO A 140 8.17 31.65 33.43
CA PRO A 140 7.87 31.03 32.13
C PRO A 140 8.73 29.79 31.82
N THR A 141 9.88 29.61 32.48
CA THR A 141 10.75 28.43 32.26
C THR A 141 10.20 27.17 32.89
N ALA A 142 9.51 27.26 34.03
CA ALA A 142 8.90 26.12 34.69
C ALA A 142 7.70 25.56 33.90
N LEU A 143 6.87 26.42 33.29
CA LEU A 143 5.74 25.99 32.46
C LEU A 143 6.19 25.37 31.12
N ALA A 144 7.25 25.91 30.50
CA ALA A 144 7.84 25.32 29.30
C ALA A 144 8.45 23.93 29.58
N ALA A 145 9.14 23.76 30.71
CA ALA A 145 9.69 22.47 31.12
C ALA A 145 8.59 21.43 31.42
N ILE A 146 7.50 21.83 32.10
CA ILE A 146 6.36 20.94 32.35
C ILE A 146 5.66 20.57 31.04
N GLY A 147 5.51 21.51 30.10
CA GLY A 147 4.96 21.23 28.76
C GLY A 147 5.83 20.26 27.96
N ILE A 148 7.15 20.42 27.97
CA ILE A 148 8.08 19.49 27.31
C ILE A 148 8.03 18.10 27.96
N VAL A 149 7.99 18.02 29.29
CA VAL A 149 7.85 16.73 30.00
C VAL A 149 6.50 16.08 29.71
N ALA A 150 5.41 16.84 29.65
CA ALA A 150 4.08 16.32 29.27
C ALA A 150 4.06 15.82 27.82
N VAL A 151 4.70 16.55 26.89
CA VAL A 151 4.85 16.11 25.48
C VAL A 151 5.74 14.87 25.39
N LEU A 152 6.81 14.77 26.17
CA LEU A 152 7.66 13.57 26.21
C LEU A 152 6.96 12.37 26.86
N ILE A 153 6.09 12.59 27.86
CA ILE A 153 5.26 11.53 28.45
C ILE A 153 4.16 11.10 27.47
N LEU A 154 3.52 12.04 26.77
CA LEU A 154 2.52 11.75 25.73
C LEU A 154 3.16 11.05 24.53
N ALA A 155 4.31 11.52 24.04
CA ALA A 155 5.08 10.87 22.98
C ALA A 155 5.65 9.52 23.44
N GLY A 156 6.08 9.40 24.69
CA GLY A 156 6.55 8.14 25.28
C GLY A 156 5.41 7.12 25.46
N ASN A 157 4.19 7.58 25.74
CA ASN A 157 3.00 6.72 25.75
C ASN A 157 2.56 6.35 24.33
N PHE A 158 2.71 7.25 23.35
CA PHE A 158 2.47 6.96 21.94
C PHE A 158 3.47 5.93 21.38
N PHE A 159 4.75 6.02 21.75
CA PHE A 159 5.76 5.01 21.42
C PHE A 159 5.64 3.70 22.23
N ARG A 160 4.96 3.73 23.39
CA ARG A 160 4.61 2.51 24.15
C ARG A 160 3.33 1.82 23.64
N GLY A 161 2.59 2.47 22.75
CA GLY A 161 1.43 1.90 22.05
C GLY A 161 1.80 1.08 20.81
N GLY A 162 3.06 0.64 20.68
CA GLY A 162 3.39 -0.44 19.77
C GLY A 162 2.72 -1.71 20.28
N GLU A 163 1.54 -2.01 19.73
CA GLU A 163 0.91 -3.32 19.82
C GLU A 163 2.01 -4.36 19.60
N GLN A 164 2.31 -5.12 20.65
CA GLN A 164 3.33 -6.16 20.60
C GLN A 164 2.77 -7.23 19.66
N VAL A 165 3.18 -7.17 18.38
CA VAL A 165 2.93 -8.22 17.40
C VAL A 165 3.47 -9.50 18.04
N THR A 166 2.56 -10.37 18.46
CA THR A 166 2.93 -11.55 19.22
C THR A 166 3.75 -12.45 18.31
N THR A 167 4.67 -13.25 18.84
CA THR A 167 5.46 -14.18 18.02
C THR A 167 4.57 -15.15 17.24
N SER A 168 3.34 -15.39 17.72
CA SER A 168 2.26 -16.05 16.97
C SER A 168 1.85 -15.27 15.73
N ASP A 169 1.63 -13.95 15.80
CA ASP A 169 1.29 -13.13 14.63
C ASP A 169 2.43 -13.10 13.59
N VAL A 170 3.69 -13.09 14.03
CA VAL A 170 4.86 -13.19 13.12
C VAL A 170 4.98 -14.58 12.51
N SER A 171 4.72 -15.65 13.28
CA SER A 171 4.64 -17.01 12.72
C SER A 171 3.51 -17.17 11.71
N GLN A 172 2.48 -16.33 11.85
CA GLN A 172 1.32 -16.28 10.98
C GLN A 172 1.48 -15.32 9.81
N ARG A 173 2.50 -14.45 9.75
CA ARG A 173 2.75 -13.55 8.61
C ARG A 173 4.21 -13.62 8.21
N ASN A 174 4.53 -14.43 7.21
CA ASN A 174 5.89 -14.59 6.71
C ASN A 174 5.94 -14.25 5.22
N GLY A 175 6.47 -13.06 4.89
CA GLY A 175 6.47 -12.56 3.51
C GLY A 175 5.06 -12.54 2.94
N ARG A 176 4.85 -13.26 1.84
CA ARG A 176 3.55 -13.41 1.13
C ARG A 176 2.68 -14.54 1.66
N THR A 177 2.99 -15.06 2.83
CA THR A 177 2.33 -16.22 3.40
C THR A 177 1.68 -15.89 4.72
N LEU A 178 0.47 -16.44 4.93
CA LEU A 178 -0.20 -16.47 6.22
C LEU A 178 -0.26 -17.88 6.80
N GLY A 179 -0.17 -17.99 8.13
CA GLY A 179 -0.31 -19.24 8.87
C GLY A 179 0.99 -20.01 9.05
N SER A 180 0.87 -21.12 9.79
CA SER A 180 2.00 -21.95 10.20
C SER A 180 2.74 -22.56 8.99
N PRO A 181 4.08 -22.55 8.95
CA PRO A 181 4.86 -23.30 7.96
C PRO A 181 4.73 -24.82 8.09
N ALA A 182 4.19 -25.30 9.22
CA ALA A 182 3.89 -26.72 9.45
C ALA A 182 2.42 -27.07 9.14
N ALA A 183 1.63 -26.14 8.60
CA ALA A 183 0.25 -26.42 8.26
C ALA A 183 0.16 -27.51 7.18
N PRO A 184 -0.71 -28.53 7.35
CA PRO A 184 -0.81 -29.66 6.41
C PRO A 184 -1.49 -29.29 5.09
N VAL A 185 -2.20 -28.17 5.04
CA VAL A 185 -2.91 -27.69 3.85
C VAL A 185 -2.35 -26.36 3.41
N VAL A 186 -2.07 -26.22 2.12
CA VAL A 186 -1.63 -24.99 1.48
C VAL A 186 -2.71 -24.49 0.54
N ILE A 187 -3.10 -23.22 0.70
CA ILE A 187 -3.95 -22.51 -0.27
C ILE A 187 -3.07 -21.53 -1.03
N SER A 188 -2.97 -21.67 -2.35
CA SER A 188 -2.32 -20.65 -3.19
C SER A 188 -3.39 -19.77 -3.85
N ALA A 189 -3.34 -18.47 -3.58
CA ALA A 189 -4.25 -17.45 -4.11
C ALA A 189 -3.55 -16.68 -5.24
N TRP A 190 -3.94 -16.95 -6.48
CA TRP A 190 -3.41 -16.27 -7.68
C TRP A 190 -4.23 -15.03 -7.98
N GLU A 191 -3.63 -13.86 -7.79
CA GLU A 191 -4.35 -12.60 -7.76
C GLU A 191 -3.60 -11.46 -8.47
N ASP A 192 -4.36 -10.42 -8.82
CA ASP A 192 -3.87 -9.17 -9.38
C ASP A 192 -4.45 -8.00 -8.56
N PHE A 193 -3.58 -7.12 -8.06
CA PHE A 193 -3.99 -5.95 -7.27
C PHE A 193 -4.91 -4.99 -8.01
N GLN A 194 -4.90 -4.96 -9.34
CA GLN A 194 -5.83 -4.16 -10.15
C GLN A 194 -7.21 -4.79 -10.30
N CYS A 195 -7.32 -6.11 -10.10
CA CYS A 195 -8.55 -6.84 -10.38
C CYS A 195 -9.65 -6.49 -9.35
N PRO A 196 -10.80 -5.94 -9.78
CA PRO A 196 -11.91 -5.66 -8.87
C PRO A 196 -12.50 -6.90 -8.21
N VAL A 197 -12.41 -8.04 -8.91
CA VAL A 197 -12.88 -9.33 -8.41
C VAL A 197 -11.96 -9.87 -7.31
N CYS A 198 -10.65 -9.65 -7.41
CA CYS A 198 -9.70 -10.00 -6.34
C CYS A 198 -9.95 -9.16 -5.09
N LYS A 199 -10.24 -7.86 -5.24
CA LYS A 199 -10.64 -7.01 -4.11
C LYS A 199 -11.90 -7.54 -3.42
N ALA A 200 -12.89 -8.01 -4.19
CA ALA A 200 -14.08 -8.62 -3.63
C ALA A 200 -13.75 -9.94 -2.89
N ALA A 201 -12.87 -10.78 -3.44
CA ALA A 201 -12.48 -12.03 -2.79
C ALA A 201 -11.71 -11.80 -1.48
N ASN A 202 -10.79 -10.84 -1.44
CA ASN A 202 -10.06 -10.47 -0.23
C ASN A 202 -10.97 -9.94 0.87
N THR A 203 -12.03 -9.21 0.50
CA THR A 203 -12.99 -8.67 1.49
C THR A 203 -14.06 -9.67 1.94
N GLN A 204 -14.32 -10.72 1.16
CA GLN A 204 -15.43 -11.66 1.43
C GLN A 204 -14.99 -13.04 1.90
N VAL A 205 -13.82 -13.51 1.46
CA VAL A 205 -13.37 -14.90 1.66
C VAL A 205 -12.13 -14.97 2.54
N LEU A 206 -11.16 -14.08 2.33
CA LEU A 206 -9.86 -14.15 3.00
C LEU A 206 -10.00 -14.10 4.53
N ASP A 207 -10.73 -13.13 5.09
CA ASP A 207 -10.93 -12.99 6.54
C ASP A 207 -11.51 -14.26 7.17
N ARG A 208 -12.44 -14.92 6.46
CA ARG A 208 -13.07 -16.14 6.93
C ARG A 208 -12.13 -17.34 6.88
N LEU A 209 -11.34 -17.47 5.81
CA LEU A 209 -10.29 -18.49 5.71
C LEU A 209 -9.24 -18.31 6.80
N ILE A 210 -8.86 -17.05 7.08
CA ILE A 210 -7.90 -16.72 8.13
C ILE A 210 -8.42 -17.21 9.48
N ALA A 211 -9.60 -16.76 9.88
CA ALA A 211 -10.17 -17.07 11.19
C ALA A 211 -10.48 -18.56 11.40
N GLU A 212 -11.01 -19.25 10.37
CA GLU A 212 -11.45 -20.65 10.52
C GLU A 212 -10.30 -21.67 10.38
N TYR A 213 -9.26 -21.36 9.60
CA TYR A 213 -8.23 -22.35 9.26
C TYR A 213 -6.80 -21.87 9.49
N VAL A 214 -6.45 -20.67 9.04
CA VAL A 214 -5.06 -20.15 9.14
C VAL A 214 -4.67 -19.95 10.60
N ASP A 215 -5.51 -19.27 11.38
CA ASP A 215 -5.29 -19.00 12.80
C ASP A 215 -5.25 -20.28 13.65
N THR A 216 -5.87 -21.34 13.17
CA THR A 216 -5.86 -22.65 13.83
C THR A 216 -4.63 -23.50 13.48
N GLY A 217 -3.76 -23.00 12.60
CA GLY A 217 -2.56 -23.72 12.12
C GLY A 217 -2.85 -24.85 11.13
N LYS A 218 -4.09 -24.97 10.65
CA LYS A 218 -4.51 -26.03 9.70
C LYS A 218 -4.17 -25.69 8.26
N VAL A 219 -4.20 -24.40 7.92
CA VAL A 219 -3.96 -23.91 6.57
C VAL A 219 -2.82 -22.89 6.59
N GLN A 220 -1.96 -23.00 5.59
CA GLN A 220 -1.07 -21.93 5.17
C GLN A 220 -1.64 -21.30 3.89
N LEU A 221 -1.85 -19.99 3.89
CA LEU A 221 -2.33 -19.26 2.72
C LEU A 221 -1.17 -18.51 2.06
N GLN A 222 -0.97 -18.69 0.77
CA GLN A 222 0.12 -18.09 -0.01
C GLN A 222 -0.47 -17.16 -1.07
N TYR A 223 -0.06 -15.89 -1.06
CA TYR A 223 -0.39 -14.95 -2.12
C TYR A 223 0.57 -15.14 -3.31
N ARG A 224 0.00 -15.39 -4.49
CA ARG A 224 0.71 -15.57 -5.75
C ARG A 224 0.35 -14.47 -6.74
N TYR A 225 1.34 -13.89 -7.41
CA TYR A 225 1.10 -12.86 -8.41
C TYR A 225 0.61 -13.46 -9.73
N PHE A 226 -0.47 -12.91 -10.25
CA PHE A 226 -0.88 -13.11 -11.64
C PHE A 226 -1.16 -11.74 -12.27
N ALA A 227 -0.13 -10.91 -12.36
CA ALA A 227 -0.23 -9.53 -12.83
C ALA A 227 -0.43 -9.50 -14.36
N PHE A 228 -1.67 -9.28 -14.83
CA PHE A 228 -2.01 -9.41 -16.26
C PHE A 228 -2.82 -8.23 -16.82
N LEU A 229 -3.33 -7.35 -15.94
CA LEU A 229 -4.22 -6.26 -16.36
C LEU A 229 -3.48 -5.04 -16.92
N GLY A 230 -2.14 -5.04 -16.94
CA GLY A 230 -1.32 -3.99 -17.54
C GLY A 230 -0.13 -3.58 -16.65
N PRO A 231 0.59 -2.51 -17.02
CA PRO A 231 1.80 -2.09 -16.32
C PRO A 231 1.56 -1.76 -14.84
N GLU A 232 0.40 -1.22 -14.49
CA GLU A 232 0.05 -0.92 -13.10
C GLU A 232 -0.07 -2.18 -12.22
N SER A 233 -0.41 -3.35 -12.78
CA SER A 233 -0.45 -4.62 -12.05
C SER A 233 0.96 -5.07 -11.70
N GLN A 234 1.84 -5.00 -12.69
CA GLN A 234 3.24 -5.32 -12.54
C GLN A 234 3.91 -4.40 -11.50
N TRP A 235 3.68 -3.09 -11.58
CA TRP A 235 4.22 -2.15 -10.61
C TRP A 235 3.65 -2.36 -9.21
N ALA A 236 2.36 -2.65 -9.07
CA ALA A 236 1.76 -2.94 -7.78
C ALA A 236 2.36 -4.19 -7.13
N ALA A 237 2.60 -5.25 -7.91
CA ALA A 237 3.25 -6.47 -7.45
C ALA A 237 4.72 -6.23 -7.04
N GLU A 238 5.50 -5.54 -7.87
CA GLU A 238 6.88 -5.17 -7.55
C GLU A 238 6.99 -4.30 -6.29
N ALA A 239 6.05 -3.37 -6.11
CA ALA A 239 5.96 -2.53 -4.92
C ALA A 239 5.58 -3.34 -3.67
N ALA A 240 4.70 -4.32 -3.81
CA ALA A 240 4.35 -5.23 -2.72
C ALA A 240 5.55 -6.10 -2.29
N GLU A 241 6.39 -6.55 -3.22
CA GLU A 241 7.65 -7.23 -2.88
C GLU A 241 8.65 -6.30 -2.17
N ALA A 242 8.75 -5.05 -2.59
CA ALA A 242 9.57 -4.05 -1.90
C ALA A 242 9.09 -3.81 -0.45
N ALA A 243 7.78 -3.91 -0.20
CA ALA A 243 7.23 -3.91 1.16
C ALA A 243 7.47 -5.23 1.91
N ALA A 244 7.43 -6.37 1.20
CA ALA A 244 7.72 -7.69 1.76
C ALA A 244 9.15 -7.80 2.29
N GLU A 245 10.14 -7.17 1.64
CA GLU A 245 11.53 -7.07 2.15
C GLU A 245 11.65 -6.41 3.53
N GLN A 246 10.65 -5.63 3.90
CA GLN A 246 10.58 -4.95 5.19
C GLN A 246 9.65 -5.66 6.17
N GLY A 247 9.13 -6.84 5.81
CA GLY A 247 8.18 -7.61 6.61
C GLY A 247 6.77 -7.02 6.64
N ARG A 248 6.44 -6.13 5.69
CA ARG A 248 5.18 -5.35 5.66
C ARG A 248 4.30 -5.68 4.46
N PHE A 249 4.41 -6.90 3.92
CA PHE A 249 3.68 -7.31 2.72
C PHE A 249 2.17 -7.18 2.92
N TRP A 250 1.63 -7.74 4.00
CA TRP A 250 0.17 -7.81 4.20
C TRP A 250 -0.45 -6.45 4.48
N GLU A 251 0.22 -5.57 5.23
CA GLU A 251 -0.26 -4.20 5.41
C GLU A 251 -0.23 -3.41 4.09
N TYR A 252 0.77 -3.65 3.25
CA TYR A 252 0.86 -3.04 1.92
C TYR A 252 -0.18 -3.61 0.97
N HIS A 253 -0.39 -4.92 0.98
CA HIS A 253 -1.43 -5.64 0.25
C HIS A 253 -2.82 -5.08 0.54
N ASP A 254 -3.16 -4.93 1.82
CA ASP A 254 -4.45 -4.39 2.23
C ASP A 254 -4.59 -2.93 1.79
N ALA A 255 -3.52 -2.15 1.90
CA ALA A 255 -3.50 -0.77 1.43
C ALA A 255 -3.67 -0.65 -0.09
N LEU A 256 -3.10 -1.56 -0.89
CA LEU A 256 -3.29 -1.60 -2.34
C LEU A 256 -4.76 -1.87 -2.70
N TYR A 257 -5.38 -2.91 -2.12
CA TYR A 257 -6.79 -3.20 -2.40
C TYR A 257 -7.70 -2.07 -1.92
N ASN A 258 -7.40 -1.42 -0.80
CA ASN A 258 -8.12 -0.25 -0.33
C ASN A 258 -7.98 0.94 -1.30
N ALA A 259 -6.79 1.17 -1.86
CA ALA A 259 -6.50 2.25 -2.80
C ALA A 259 -6.98 1.98 -4.24
N GLN A 260 -7.34 0.74 -4.58
CA GLN A 260 -7.80 0.34 -5.91
C GLN A 260 -8.97 1.21 -6.40
N ALA A 261 -8.82 1.80 -7.58
CA ALA A 261 -9.79 2.72 -8.20
C ALA A 261 -10.10 2.36 -9.66
N GLY A 262 -10.13 1.06 -9.97
CA GLY A 262 -10.29 0.51 -11.32
C GLY A 262 -8.97 0.29 -12.06
N GLU A 263 -9.04 -0.49 -13.13
CA GLU A 263 -7.88 -0.95 -13.91
C GLU A 263 -7.30 0.17 -14.77
N ASN A 264 -5.98 0.35 -14.68
CA ASN A 264 -5.14 1.30 -15.42
C ASN A 264 -5.67 2.74 -15.37
N ARG A 265 -6.13 3.15 -14.18
CA ARG A 265 -6.65 4.50 -13.91
C ARG A 265 -5.64 5.41 -13.21
N GLY A 266 -4.38 4.99 -13.10
CA GLY A 266 -3.37 5.65 -12.30
C GLY A 266 -3.61 5.48 -10.81
N ALA A 267 -4.29 4.40 -10.38
CA ALA A 267 -4.42 4.06 -8.96
C ALA A 267 -3.08 3.58 -8.41
N PHE A 268 -2.33 2.87 -9.25
CA PHE A 268 -1.03 2.29 -8.94
C PHE A 268 0.06 2.85 -9.86
N SER A 269 0.02 4.17 -10.13
CA SER A 269 1.20 4.85 -10.66
C SER A 269 2.37 4.69 -9.69
N ARG A 270 3.61 4.73 -10.19
CA ARG A 270 4.81 4.56 -9.36
C ARG A 270 4.85 5.55 -8.19
N GLU A 271 4.41 6.78 -8.39
CA GLU A 271 4.33 7.83 -7.37
C GLU A 271 3.31 7.48 -6.29
N ARG A 272 2.13 6.97 -6.67
CA ARG A 272 1.10 6.59 -5.71
C ARG A 272 1.47 5.35 -4.91
N LEU A 273 2.14 4.37 -5.53
CA LEU A 273 2.68 3.20 -4.84
C LEU A 273 3.68 3.62 -3.75
N LYS A 274 4.61 4.53 -4.08
CA LYS A 274 5.51 5.12 -3.09
C LYS A 274 4.77 5.87 -1.98
N ALA A 275 3.74 6.64 -2.32
CA ALA A 275 2.93 7.34 -1.32
C ALA A 275 2.19 6.38 -0.37
N ILE A 276 1.74 5.23 -0.86
CA ILE A 276 1.16 4.17 -0.01
C ILE A 276 2.22 3.63 0.96
N ALA A 277 3.43 3.35 0.48
CA ALA A 277 4.53 2.87 1.31
C ALA A 277 4.90 3.90 2.40
N GLU A 278 4.97 5.17 2.03
CA GLU A 278 5.24 6.27 2.95
C GLU A 278 4.14 6.39 4.02
N GLY A 279 2.86 6.31 3.61
CA GLY A 279 1.72 6.33 4.52
C GLY A 279 1.70 5.18 5.53
N LEU A 280 2.30 4.05 5.19
CA LEU A 280 2.46 2.88 6.07
C LEU A 280 3.74 2.93 6.93
N GLY A 281 4.53 4.00 6.80
CA GLY A 281 5.75 4.22 7.57
C GLY A 281 6.90 3.27 7.20
N LEU A 282 6.96 2.81 5.95
CA LEU A 282 8.09 2.00 5.47
C LEU A 282 9.37 2.85 5.39
N ASP A 283 10.53 2.18 5.44
CA ASP A 283 11.80 2.82 5.09
C ASP A 283 11.79 3.11 3.58
N MET A 284 11.55 4.38 3.24
CA MET A 284 11.41 4.80 1.85
C MET A 284 12.71 4.69 1.07
N ALA A 285 13.88 4.86 1.71
CA ALA A 285 15.15 4.69 1.00
C ALA A 285 15.34 3.23 0.57
N ARG A 286 15.01 2.28 1.45
CA ARG A 286 15.02 0.84 1.12
C ARG A 286 13.95 0.48 0.10
N PHE A 287 12.74 1.00 0.27
CA PHE A 287 11.61 0.73 -0.62
C PHE A 287 11.90 1.21 -2.05
N GLU A 288 12.32 2.47 -2.20
CA GLU A 288 12.62 3.05 -3.52
C GLU A 288 13.80 2.35 -4.18
N ALA A 289 14.85 1.98 -3.43
CA ALA A 289 15.97 1.23 -3.98
C ALA A 289 15.52 -0.13 -4.56
N ALA A 290 14.63 -0.85 -3.87
CA ALA A 290 14.09 -2.12 -4.36
C ALA A 290 13.11 -1.94 -5.53
N PHE A 291 12.19 -0.97 -5.43
CA PHE A 291 11.13 -0.75 -6.40
C PHE A 291 11.61 -0.07 -7.70
N ASP A 292 12.48 0.93 -7.62
CA ASP A 292 12.97 1.70 -8.78
C ASP A 292 14.08 1.00 -9.56
N SER A 293 14.81 0.09 -8.92
CA SER A 293 15.76 -0.77 -9.64
C SER A 293 15.07 -1.84 -10.49
N GLY A 294 13.76 -2.07 -10.30
CA GLY A 294 13.04 -3.16 -10.93
C GLY A 294 13.50 -4.54 -10.44
N LYS A 295 14.03 -4.61 -9.20
CA LYS A 295 14.57 -5.83 -8.58
C LYS A 295 13.61 -7.03 -8.68
N TYR A 296 12.31 -6.77 -8.56
CA TYR A 296 11.26 -7.79 -8.53
C TYR A 296 10.57 -8.03 -9.86
N ARG A 297 10.94 -7.30 -10.92
CA ARG A 297 10.25 -7.40 -12.20
C ARG A 297 10.23 -8.83 -12.75
N GLN A 298 11.39 -9.48 -12.73
CA GLN A 298 11.52 -10.85 -13.23
C GLN A 298 10.77 -11.86 -12.34
N VAL A 299 10.80 -11.68 -11.02
CA VAL A 299 10.07 -12.57 -10.08
C VAL A 299 8.57 -12.55 -10.37
N VAL A 300 7.98 -11.36 -10.55
CA VAL A 300 6.55 -11.21 -10.84
C VAL A 300 6.18 -11.80 -12.20
N GLU A 301 7.01 -11.61 -13.22
CA GLU A 301 6.78 -12.17 -14.56
C GLU A 301 6.90 -13.70 -14.60
N GLU A 302 7.91 -14.25 -13.94
CA GLU A 302 8.09 -15.71 -13.80
C GLU A 302 6.91 -16.33 -13.07
N GLU A 303 6.39 -15.65 -12.05
CA GLU A 303 5.22 -16.10 -11.32
C GLU A 303 3.95 -16.05 -12.18
N HIS A 304 3.74 -14.98 -12.95
CA HIS A 304 2.66 -14.93 -13.94
C HIS A 304 2.72 -16.12 -14.91
N GLN A 305 3.92 -16.44 -15.42
CA GLN A 305 4.12 -17.58 -16.32
C GLN A 305 3.86 -18.93 -15.64
N GLU A 306 4.30 -19.11 -14.39
CA GLU A 306 3.98 -20.31 -13.60
C GLU A 306 2.46 -20.48 -13.44
N GLY A 307 1.73 -19.38 -13.21
CA GLY A 307 0.28 -19.39 -13.18
C GLY A 307 -0.33 -19.91 -14.49
N LEU A 308 0.16 -19.42 -15.63
CA LEU A 308 -0.28 -19.89 -16.97
C LEU A 308 -0.02 -21.39 -17.14
N ASP A 309 1.16 -21.87 -16.76
CA ASP A 309 1.54 -23.28 -16.86
C ASP A 309 0.67 -24.18 -15.96
N LEU A 310 0.18 -23.65 -14.84
CA LEU A 310 -0.77 -24.30 -13.94
C LEU A 310 -2.25 -24.17 -14.39
N GLY A 311 -2.50 -23.52 -15.53
CA GLY A 311 -3.85 -23.35 -16.08
C GLY A 311 -4.64 -22.20 -15.46
N VAL A 312 -3.99 -21.25 -14.79
CA VAL A 312 -4.61 -19.99 -14.35
C VAL A 312 -4.92 -19.16 -15.58
N VAL A 313 -6.20 -18.92 -15.83
CA VAL A 313 -6.70 -18.13 -16.99
C VAL A 313 -7.34 -16.80 -16.57
N GLY A 314 -7.33 -16.49 -15.27
CA GLY A 314 -7.90 -15.27 -14.73
C GLY A 314 -7.81 -15.22 -13.20
N THR A 315 -8.20 -14.07 -12.64
CA THR A 315 -8.07 -13.81 -11.21
C THR A 315 -9.41 -13.44 -10.55
N PRO A 316 -9.64 -13.82 -9.28
CA PRO A 316 -8.75 -14.66 -8.49
C PRO A 316 -8.92 -16.14 -8.87
N THR A 317 -7.83 -16.90 -8.79
CA THR A 317 -7.85 -18.37 -8.88
C THR A 317 -7.21 -18.94 -7.63
N TYR A 318 -7.87 -19.91 -6.99
CA TYR A 318 -7.35 -20.55 -5.78
C TYR A 318 -7.09 -22.03 -6.04
N PHE A 319 -6.03 -22.56 -5.42
CA PHE A 319 -5.80 -23.99 -5.33
C PHE A 319 -5.66 -24.39 -3.86
N VAL A 320 -6.16 -25.56 -3.50
CA VAL A 320 -5.94 -26.23 -2.20
C VAL A 320 -5.08 -27.46 -2.46
N ASN A 321 -3.83 -27.47 -1.98
CA ASN A 321 -2.84 -28.51 -2.28
C ASN A 321 -2.74 -28.84 -3.79
N GLY A 322 -2.80 -27.82 -4.65
CA GLY A 322 -2.76 -27.98 -6.11
C GLY A 322 -4.10 -28.36 -6.76
N THR A 323 -5.16 -28.60 -5.99
CA THR A 323 -6.51 -28.83 -6.54
C THR A 323 -7.25 -27.51 -6.73
N PRO A 324 -7.72 -27.17 -7.95
CA PRO A 324 -8.36 -25.88 -8.20
C PRO A 324 -9.72 -25.76 -7.50
N VAL A 325 -9.97 -24.59 -6.92
CA VAL A 325 -11.28 -24.21 -6.36
C VAL A 325 -12.17 -23.73 -7.50
N GLN A 326 -13.24 -24.48 -7.80
CA GLN A 326 -14.09 -24.25 -8.97
C GLN A 326 -14.85 -22.92 -8.93
N ASP A 327 -15.38 -22.54 -7.77
CA ASP A 327 -16.02 -21.24 -7.55
C ASP A 327 -15.55 -20.69 -6.22
N TRP A 328 -14.71 -19.65 -6.27
CA TRP A 328 -14.19 -19.00 -5.07
C TRP A 328 -15.29 -18.27 -4.27
N ARG A 329 -16.44 -17.95 -4.89
CA ARG A 329 -17.56 -17.33 -4.17
C ARG A 329 -18.31 -18.33 -3.31
N ASP A 330 -18.27 -19.61 -3.68
CA ASP A 330 -18.79 -20.70 -2.86
C ASP A 330 -17.76 -21.06 -1.78
N TYR A 331 -17.88 -20.44 -0.60
CA TYR A 331 -17.03 -20.79 0.54
C TYR A 331 -17.06 -22.28 0.88
N SER A 332 -18.17 -22.97 0.60
CA SER A 332 -18.26 -24.41 0.86
C SER A 332 -17.34 -25.23 -0.07
N ALA A 333 -16.95 -24.70 -1.23
CA ALA A 333 -15.94 -25.31 -2.10
C ALA A 333 -14.56 -25.34 -1.44
N PHE A 334 -14.13 -24.25 -0.81
CA PHE A 334 -12.91 -24.23 0.00
C PHE A 334 -13.00 -25.24 1.14
N LYS A 335 -14.07 -25.18 1.93
CA LYS A 335 -14.26 -26.07 3.08
C LYS A 335 -14.17 -27.54 2.69
N ARG A 336 -14.84 -27.96 1.61
CA ARG A 336 -14.79 -29.35 1.12
C ARG A 336 -13.36 -29.79 0.82
N LEU A 337 -12.60 -28.96 0.10
CA LEU A 337 -11.23 -29.30 -0.29
C LEU A 337 -10.27 -29.29 0.91
N ILE A 338 -10.41 -28.33 1.82
CA ILE A 338 -9.60 -28.26 3.04
C ILE A 338 -9.90 -29.46 3.94
N ASP A 339 -11.17 -29.77 4.20
CA ASP A 339 -11.55 -30.90 5.04
C ASP A 339 -11.07 -32.24 4.45
N HIS A 340 -11.15 -32.39 3.13
CA HIS A 340 -10.61 -33.57 2.44
C HIS A 340 -9.10 -33.67 2.64
N ALA A 341 -8.36 -32.59 2.38
CA ALA A 341 -6.90 -32.56 2.53
C ALA A 341 -6.45 -32.79 3.99
N LEU A 342 -7.19 -32.28 4.97
CA LEU A 342 -6.95 -32.56 6.39
C LEU A 342 -7.22 -34.02 6.74
N GLY A 343 -8.28 -34.61 6.18
CA GLY A 343 -8.59 -36.02 6.32
C GLY A 343 -7.48 -36.92 5.77
N ASP A 344 -6.97 -36.61 4.57
CA ASP A 344 -5.85 -37.33 3.95
C ASP A 344 -4.58 -37.24 4.80
N HIS A 345 -4.28 -36.05 5.33
CA HIS A 345 -3.12 -35.85 6.22
C HIS A 345 -3.22 -36.68 7.50
N LEU A 346 -4.41 -36.71 8.13
CA LEU A 346 -4.65 -37.51 9.33
C LEU A 346 -4.62 -39.02 9.06
N ALA A 347 -4.93 -39.46 7.84
CA ALA A 347 -4.83 -40.87 7.46
C ALA A 347 -3.37 -41.30 7.18
N ALA A 348 -2.49 -40.35 6.85
CA ALA A 348 -1.09 -40.60 6.51
C ALA A 348 -0.14 -40.65 7.72
N HIS A 349 -0.58 -40.23 8.91
CA HIS A 349 0.25 -40.08 10.12
C HIS A 349 -0.39 -40.71 11.35
#